data_AF-A0A7C6AAY4-F1
#
_entry.id   AF-A0A7C6AAY4-F1
#
_cell.length_a   1.000
_cell.length_b   1.000
_cell.length_c   1.000
_cell.angle_alpha   90.00
_cell.angle_beta   90.00
_cell.angle_gamma   90.00
#
_symmetry.space_group_name_H-M   'P 1'
#
loop_
_entity.id
_entity.type
_entity.pdbx_description
1 polymer ?
#
loop_
_entity_poly.entity_id
_entity_poly.type
_entity_poly.pdbx_seq_one_letter_code
_entity_poly.pdbx_strand_id
1 'polypeptide(L)'
;MRQALRFINTFMTSGNTDVDEMISIESNIPPESPPVRHYQIPLHHIIKSIILEDYKYYTSSHSNIMNLFQVNPQYTNSHFMHLRILNYLYKRTNYFVALDKGFVDIDEIISNAEIAGLNQKAVEDSLKKLAHYGLVEFDNQNKEGYETATYVRITTTGIYYFERLVNSFAYLDLIFMDTPICNEETLKELRKRINIDFIADKKSRMLVRFERTQIFLDYLKQMEENEFEKNPELLTSDLTQTRFMDKIIEECSKQMDYIEKKLYA
;
A
#
# COMPACT_ATOMS: atom_id res chain seq x y z
N MET A 1 -5.45 -6.45 19.74
CA MET A 1 -6.26 -5.38 20.37
C MET A 1 -5.49 -4.05 20.51
N ARG A 2 -4.26 -4.03 21.04
CA ARG A 2 -3.46 -2.78 21.22
C ARG A 2 -3.25 -1.96 19.93
N GLN A 3 -3.03 -2.61 18.78
CA GLN A 3 -2.80 -1.92 17.50
C GLN A 3 -4.06 -1.24 16.95
N ALA A 4 -5.23 -1.87 17.07
CA ALA A 4 -6.51 -1.27 16.68
C ALA A 4 -6.84 -0.03 17.54
N LEU A 5 -6.63 -0.12 18.86
CA LEU A 5 -6.76 1.03 19.78
C LEU A 5 -5.80 2.15 19.42
N ARG A 6 -4.57 1.83 19.02
CA ARG A 6 -3.62 2.83 18.51
C ARG A 6 -4.12 3.51 17.25
N PHE A 7 -4.62 2.77 16.26
CA PHE A 7 -5.18 3.38 15.04
C PHE A 7 -6.38 4.27 15.31
N ILE A 8 -7.26 3.86 16.24
CA ILE A 8 -8.39 4.70 16.66
C ILE A 8 -7.86 5.96 17.34
N ASN A 9 -6.89 5.85 18.26
CA ASN A 9 -6.32 7.01 18.91
C ASN A 9 -5.66 7.96 17.90
N THR A 10 -4.84 7.44 16.98
CA THR A 10 -4.23 8.20 15.88
C THR A 10 -5.30 8.91 15.05
N PHE A 11 -6.37 8.23 14.68
CA PHE A 11 -7.49 8.85 13.95
C PHE A 11 -8.17 9.97 14.75
N MET A 12 -8.31 9.83 16.07
CA MET A 12 -8.94 10.85 16.91
C MET A 12 -8.05 12.06 17.19
N THR A 13 -6.72 11.89 17.17
CA THR A 13 -5.75 12.95 17.52
C THR A 13 -5.04 13.57 16.32
N SER A 14 -5.08 12.93 15.15
CA SER A 14 -4.35 13.37 13.96
C SER A 14 -4.86 14.73 13.47
N GLY A 15 -3.93 15.64 13.19
CA GLY A 15 -4.23 16.91 12.52
C GLY A 15 -4.72 16.76 11.07
N ASN A 16 -4.68 15.53 10.52
CA ASN A 16 -5.21 15.21 9.20
C ASN A 16 -6.68 14.74 9.22
N THR A 17 -7.27 14.61 10.41
CA THR A 17 -8.68 14.28 10.60
C THR A 17 -9.51 15.55 10.73
N ASP A 18 -10.43 15.74 9.78
CA ASP A 18 -11.34 16.89 9.77
C ASP A 18 -12.54 16.63 10.69
N VAL A 19 -12.30 16.70 12.00
CA VAL A 19 -13.32 16.42 13.03
C VAL A 19 -14.46 17.44 12.97
N ASP A 20 -14.13 18.71 12.68
CA ASP A 20 -15.12 19.79 12.56
C ASP A 20 -16.10 19.51 11.42
N GLU A 21 -15.60 19.07 10.25
CA GLU A 21 -16.45 18.62 9.16
C GLU A 21 -17.36 17.47 9.61
N MET A 22 -16.83 16.45 10.27
CA MET A 22 -17.63 15.29 10.71
C MET A 22 -18.74 15.68 11.68
N ILE A 23 -18.44 16.53 12.67
CA ILE A 23 -19.43 17.01 13.64
C ILE A 23 -20.48 17.88 12.94
N SER A 24 -20.06 18.76 12.02
CA SER A 24 -21.00 19.61 11.28
C SER A 24 -21.96 18.81 10.42
N ILE A 25 -21.49 17.74 9.76
CA ILE A 25 -22.35 16.87 8.94
C ILE A 25 -23.35 16.14 9.84
N GLU A 26 -22.90 15.55 10.94
CA GLU A 26 -23.79 14.86 11.89
C GLU A 26 -24.82 15.82 12.51
N SER A 27 -24.42 17.03 12.89
CA SER A 27 -25.30 18.03 13.50
C SER A 27 -26.37 18.55 12.54
N ASN A 28 -26.12 18.48 11.23
CA ASN A 28 -27.07 18.88 10.19
C ASN A 28 -28.07 17.77 9.83
N ILE A 29 -27.96 16.58 10.43
CA ILE A 29 -28.92 15.48 10.23
C ILE A 29 -30.20 15.81 11.02
N PRO A 30 -31.37 15.94 10.36
CA PRO A 30 -32.61 16.28 11.05
C PRO A 30 -32.96 15.21 12.10
N PRO A 31 -33.41 15.60 13.31
CA PRO A 31 -33.76 14.66 14.38
C PRO A 31 -34.96 13.75 14.04
N GLU A 32 -35.75 14.11 13.03
CA GLU A 32 -36.86 13.30 12.50
C GLU A 32 -36.43 12.26 11.45
N SER A 33 -35.13 12.17 11.14
CA SER A 33 -34.61 11.15 10.24
C SER A 33 -34.75 9.75 10.85
N PRO A 34 -34.99 8.70 10.04
CA PRO A 34 -35.08 7.34 10.54
C PRO A 34 -33.79 6.94 11.30
N PRO A 35 -33.86 6.02 12.29
CA PRO A 35 -32.77 5.68 13.22
C PRO A 35 -31.47 5.13 12.58
N VAL A 36 -31.43 5.00 11.25
CA VAL A 36 -30.33 4.43 10.48
C VAL A 36 -29.44 5.52 9.86
N ARG A 37 -29.82 6.80 9.93
CA ARG A 37 -29.17 7.87 9.17
C ARG A 37 -28.10 8.61 9.98
N HIS A 38 -27.13 7.88 10.52
CA HIS A 38 -25.93 8.48 11.13
C HIS A 38 -24.87 8.72 10.05
N TYR A 39 -24.04 9.74 10.20
CA TYR A 39 -22.91 9.99 9.32
C TYR A 39 -21.92 8.81 9.42
N GLN A 40 -21.69 8.16 8.28
CA GLN A 40 -20.65 7.13 8.16
C GLN A 40 -19.37 7.75 7.62
N ILE A 41 -18.34 7.74 8.45
CA ILE A 41 -17.00 8.23 8.09
C ILE A 41 -16.48 7.43 6.89
N PRO A 42 -16.12 8.09 5.77
CA PRO A 42 -15.54 7.39 4.62
C PRO A 42 -14.21 6.72 4.98
N LEU A 43 -14.03 5.48 4.54
CA LEU A 43 -12.83 4.70 4.84
C LEU A 43 -11.53 5.41 4.42
N HIS A 44 -11.53 6.16 3.32
CA HIS A 44 -10.36 6.90 2.84
C HIS A 44 -9.94 8.05 3.79
N HIS A 45 -10.85 8.62 4.59
CA HIS A 45 -10.49 9.60 5.63
C HIS A 45 -9.75 8.93 6.79
N ILE A 46 -10.19 7.73 7.18
CA ILE A 46 -9.55 6.94 8.24
C ILE A 46 -8.14 6.52 7.78
N ILE A 47 -8.03 5.93 6.58
CA ILE A 47 -6.75 5.48 6.02
C ILE A 47 -5.78 6.66 5.91
N LYS A 48 -6.21 7.81 5.37
CA LYS A 48 -5.35 9.01 5.27
C LYS A 48 -4.79 9.43 6.63
N SER A 49 -5.64 9.49 7.65
CA SER A 49 -5.26 9.94 8.98
C SER A 49 -4.26 8.98 9.64
N ILE A 50 -4.44 7.67 9.45
CA ILE A 50 -3.52 6.64 9.96
C ILE A 50 -2.19 6.68 9.20
N ILE A 51 -2.21 6.89 7.88
CA ILE A 51 -0.99 6.93 7.06
C ILE A 51 -0.13 8.15 7.41
N LEU A 52 -0.76 9.33 7.54
CA LEU A 52 -0.06 10.60 7.74
C LEU A 52 0.26 10.90 9.20
N GLU A 53 -0.55 10.37 10.14
CA GLU A 53 -0.47 10.70 11.56
C GLU A 53 -0.49 12.23 11.74
N ASP A 54 0.56 12.83 12.32
CA ASP A 54 0.68 14.27 12.52
C ASP A 54 1.45 14.98 11.39
N TYR A 55 1.95 14.23 10.40
CA TYR A 55 2.74 14.75 9.30
C TYR A 55 1.86 15.20 8.14
N LYS A 56 2.33 16.19 7.39
CA LYS A 56 1.63 16.69 6.20
C LYS A 56 1.78 15.77 4.99
N TYR A 57 2.95 15.15 4.86
CA TYR A 57 3.32 14.29 3.74
C TYR A 57 3.75 12.92 4.27
N TYR A 58 3.52 11.90 3.47
CA TYR A 58 3.95 10.54 3.79
C TYR A 58 5.47 10.44 3.78
N THR A 59 6.02 9.70 4.74
CA THR A 59 7.41 9.26 4.75
C THR A 59 7.47 7.91 5.47
N SER A 60 8.14 6.93 4.87
CA SER A 60 8.28 5.57 5.41
C SER A 60 8.97 5.55 6.79
N SER A 61 9.74 6.57 7.17
CA SER A 61 10.39 6.63 8.49
C SER A 61 9.46 6.97 9.64
N HIS A 62 8.33 7.65 9.36
CA HIS A 62 7.41 8.16 10.38
C HIS A 62 6.07 7.44 10.38
N SER A 63 5.64 6.90 9.24
CA SER A 63 4.35 6.22 9.13
C SER A 63 4.44 4.79 9.67
N ASN A 64 3.41 4.38 10.42
CA ASN A 64 3.20 2.97 10.74
C ASN A 64 2.73 2.12 9.53
N ILE A 65 2.50 2.74 8.38
CA ILE A 65 2.04 2.09 7.15
C ILE A 65 3.19 2.00 6.14
N MET A 66 3.47 0.77 5.68
CA MET A 66 4.56 0.50 4.73
C MET A 66 4.19 0.95 3.31
N ASN A 67 5.15 1.55 2.59
CA ASN A 67 5.09 1.74 1.14
C ASN A 67 5.52 0.45 0.43
N LEU A 68 4.57 -0.26 -0.18
CA LEU A 68 4.81 -1.52 -0.88
C LEU A 68 5.54 -1.33 -2.23
N PHE A 69 5.59 -0.11 -2.76
CA PHE A 69 6.32 0.22 -3.99
C PHE A 69 7.69 0.84 -3.72
N GLN A 70 8.11 0.89 -2.45
CA GLN A 70 9.43 1.41 -2.10
C GLN A 70 10.53 0.51 -2.66
N VAL A 71 11.59 1.13 -3.14
CA VAL A 71 12.73 0.46 -3.76
C VAL A 71 13.99 0.78 -2.99
N ASN A 72 14.82 -0.24 -2.75
CA ASN A 72 16.21 -0.02 -2.34
C ASN A 72 17.10 -0.06 -3.60
N PRO A 73 17.53 1.10 -4.13
CA PRO A 73 18.28 1.17 -5.39
C PRO A 73 19.64 0.49 -5.32
N GLN A 74 20.14 0.15 -4.11
CA GLN A 74 21.36 -0.64 -3.96
C GLN A 74 21.19 -2.09 -4.43
N TYR A 75 19.97 -2.64 -4.35
CA TYR A 75 19.72 -4.07 -4.58
C TYR A 75 18.77 -4.35 -5.74
N THR A 76 17.81 -3.47 -6.02
CA THR A 76 16.83 -3.66 -7.08
C THR A 76 16.32 -2.34 -7.63
N ASN A 77 15.82 -2.36 -8.87
CA ASN A 77 15.06 -1.27 -9.49
C ASN A 77 13.56 -1.63 -9.62
N SER A 78 13.14 -2.79 -9.13
CA SER A 78 11.76 -3.28 -9.21
C SER A 78 10.91 -2.70 -8.09
N HIS A 79 9.85 -1.98 -8.45
CA HIS A 79 8.81 -1.52 -7.51
C HIS A 79 7.95 -2.67 -6.94
N PHE A 80 8.04 -3.87 -7.50
CA PHE A 80 7.07 -4.94 -7.24
C PHE A 80 7.61 -6.02 -6.31
N MET A 81 8.84 -5.91 -5.81
CA MET A 81 9.47 -6.95 -4.99
C MET A 81 8.63 -7.33 -3.75
N HIS A 82 8.14 -6.34 -3.01
CA HIS A 82 7.30 -6.59 -1.83
C HIS A 82 5.98 -7.28 -2.20
N LEU A 83 5.34 -6.87 -3.31
CA LEU A 83 4.11 -7.47 -3.80
C LEU A 83 4.32 -8.90 -4.32
N ARG A 84 5.44 -9.17 -5.01
CA ARG A 84 5.83 -10.51 -5.49
C ARG A 84 5.95 -11.48 -4.31
N ILE A 85 6.65 -11.09 -3.26
CA ILE A 85 6.79 -11.89 -2.03
C ILE A 85 5.43 -12.11 -1.35
N LEU A 86 4.64 -11.06 -1.14
CA LEU A 86 3.32 -11.18 -0.51
C LEU A 86 2.37 -12.08 -1.31
N ASN A 87 2.33 -11.94 -2.63
CA ASN A 87 1.53 -12.78 -3.52
C ASN A 87 1.96 -14.25 -3.46
N TYR A 88 3.27 -14.50 -3.45
CA TYR A 88 3.82 -15.85 -3.39
C TYR A 88 3.46 -16.57 -2.08
N LEU A 89 3.56 -15.86 -0.95
CA LEU A 89 3.13 -16.36 0.35
C LEU A 89 1.61 -16.51 0.44
N TYR A 90 0.85 -15.55 -0.13
CA TYR A 90 -0.60 -15.57 -0.12
C TYR A 90 -1.17 -16.80 -0.82
N LYS A 91 -0.63 -17.17 -1.98
CA LYS A 91 -1.01 -18.40 -2.71
C LYS A 91 -0.74 -19.68 -1.91
N ARG A 92 0.19 -19.63 -0.95
CA ARG A 92 0.64 -20.76 -0.13
C ARG A 92 0.04 -20.75 1.28
N THR A 93 -0.90 -19.86 1.59
CA THR A 93 -1.58 -19.78 2.90
C THR A 93 -2.22 -21.10 3.35
N ASN A 94 -2.69 -21.92 2.41
CA ASN A 94 -3.30 -23.22 2.70
C ASN A 94 -2.30 -24.39 2.67
N TYR A 95 -1.02 -24.14 2.41
CA TYR A 95 -0.02 -25.21 2.37
C TYR A 95 0.28 -25.68 3.79
N PHE A 96 0.43 -26.99 3.96
CA PHE A 96 0.83 -27.58 5.23
C PHE A 96 2.29 -27.96 5.17
N VAL A 97 3.10 -27.31 6.02
CA VAL A 97 4.50 -27.69 6.27
C VAL A 97 4.59 -28.20 7.71
N ALA A 98 5.67 -28.92 8.05
CA ALA A 98 5.86 -29.59 9.33
C ALA A 98 5.73 -28.67 10.57
N LEU A 99 5.94 -27.36 10.43
CA LEU A 99 5.82 -26.39 11.53
C LEU A 99 4.36 -25.97 11.80
N ASP A 100 3.63 -25.54 10.77
CA ASP A 100 2.23 -25.06 10.83
C ASP A 100 1.72 -24.77 9.41
N LYS A 101 0.45 -24.37 9.27
CA LYS A 101 -0.13 -23.91 8.00
C LYS A 101 0.47 -22.59 7.51
N GLY A 102 0.69 -22.50 6.20
CA GLY A 102 1.03 -21.26 5.51
C GLY A 102 2.50 -20.84 5.57
N PHE A 103 3.36 -21.60 6.27
CA PHE A 103 4.80 -21.39 6.26
C PHE A 103 5.42 -21.87 4.94
N VAL A 104 6.38 -21.09 4.46
CA VAL A 104 7.15 -21.37 3.25
C VAL A 104 8.64 -21.22 3.58
N ASP A 105 9.46 -22.08 2.99
CA ASP A 105 10.91 -22.07 3.17
C ASP A 105 11.51 -20.81 2.54
N ILE A 106 12.36 -20.09 3.29
CA ILE A 106 13.03 -18.89 2.80
C ILE A 106 13.99 -19.24 1.65
N ASP A 107 14.64 -20.39 1.70
CA ASP A 107 15.56 -20.85 0.65
C ASP A 107 14.79 -21.15 -0.65
N GLU A 108 13.54 -21.62 -0.55
CA GLU A 108 12.66 -21.80 -1.72
C GLU A 108 12.32 -20.45 -2.37
N ILE A 109 12.07 -19.40 -1.58
CA ILE A 109 11.80 -18.05 -2.10
C ILE A 109 13.04 -17.48 -2.80
N ILE A 110 14.21 -17.62 -2.17
CA ILE A 110 15.49 -17.16 -2.74
C ILE A 110 15.78 -17.89 -4.04
N SER A 111 15.65 -19.21 -4.07
CA SER A 111 15.89 -20.00 -5.28
C SER A 111 14.94 -19.61 -6.42
N ASN A 112 13.65 -19.40 -6.14
CA ASN A 112 12.69 -18.92 -7.13
C ASN A 112 12.99 -17.50 -7.63
N ALA A 113 13.58 -16.65 -6.79
CA ALA A 113 14.01 -15.31 -7.15
C ALA A 113 15.25 -15.36 -8.05
N GLU A 114 16.23 -16.20 -7.73
CA GLU A 114 17.45 -16.40 -8.52
C GLU A 114 17.14 -16.93 -9.93
N ILE A 115 16.24 -17.91 -10.03
CA ILE A 115 15.76 -18.43 -11.34
C ILE A 115 15.14 -17.30 -12.19
N ALA A 116 14.49 -16.33 -11.54
CA ALA A 116 13.87 -15.18 -12.19
C ALA A 116 14.85 -14.01 -12.43
N GLY A 117 16.14 -14.18 -12.14
CA GLY A 117 17.17 -13.14 -12.30
C GLY A 117 17.13 -12.03 -11.24
N LEU A 118 16.43 -12.24 -10.13
CA LEU A 118 16.32 -11.27 -9.04
C LEU A 118 17.50 -11.38 -8.07
N ASN A 119 17.93 -10.25 -7.54
CA ASN A 119 19.01 -10.18 -6.55
C ASN A 119 18.55 -10.73 -5.19
N GLN A 120 19.26 -11.73 -4.66
CA GLN A 120 19.02 -12.30 -3.33
C GLN A 120 18.93 -11.22 -2.25
N LYS A 121 19.85 -10.23 -2.23
CA LYS A 121 19.84 -9.15 -1.22
C LYS A 121 18.57 -8.30 -1.27
N ALA A 122 17.93 -8.19 -2.44
CA ALA A 122 16.65 -7.49 -2.57
C ALA A 122 15.51 -8.26 -1.92
N VAL A 123 15.54 -9.60 -1.99
CA VAL A 123 14.58 -10.48 -1.30
C VAL A 123 14.79 -10.39 0.20
N GLU A 124 16.03 -10.48 0.68
CA GLU A 124 16.39 -10.35 2.10
C GLU A 124 15.93 -9.01 2.70
N ASP A 125 16.29 -7.89 2.05
CA ASP A 125 15.87 -6.55 2.45
C ASP A 125 14.34 -6.41 2.49
N SER A 126 13.66 -7.01 1.50
CA SER A 126 12.20 -7.01 1.43
C SER A 126 11.57 -7.81 2.55
N LEU A 127 12.05 -9.02 2.84
CA LEU A 127 11.53 -9.86 3.93
C LEU A 127 11.72 -9.17 5.28
N LYS A 128 12.89 -8.58 5.53
CA LYS A 128 13.16 -7.80 6.75
C LYS A 128 12.20 -6.63 6.91
N LYS A 129 11.96 -5.84 5.85
CA LYS A 129 10.99 -4.73 5.87
C LYS A 129 9.57 -5.22 6.11
N LEU A 130 9.12 -6.22 5.35
CA LEU A 130 7.79 -6.80 5.52
C LEU A 130 7.57 -7.31 6.96
N ALA A 131 8.58 -7.94 7.57
CA ALA A 131 8.51 -8.44 8.94
C ALA A 131 8.48 -7.31 9.98
N HIS A 132 9.28 -6.25 9.76
CA HIS A 132 9.28 -5.06 10.61
C HIS A 132 7.87 -4.45 10.74
N TYR A 133 7.19 -4.27 9.60
CA TYR A 133 5.80 -3.78 9.53
C TYR A 133 4.75 -4.84 9.90
N GLY A 134 5.16 -6.08 10.20
CA GLY A 134 4.28 -7.18 10.60
C GLY A 134 3.39 -7.70 9.47
N LEU A 135 3.80 -7.53 8.21
CA LEU A 135 3.10 -8.06 7.03
C LEU A 135 3.43 -9.53 6.80
N VAL A 136 4.63 -9.95 7.21
CA VAL A 136 5.05 -11.36 7.29
C VAL A 136 5.57 -11.66 8.69
N GLU A 137 5.62 -12.94 9.05
CA GLU A 137 6.19 -13.42 10.30
C GLU A 137 7.13 -14.60 10.04
N PHE A 138 8.28 -14.58 10.72
CA PHE A 138 9.24 -15.67 10.71
C PHE A 138 8.88 -16.72 11.77
N ASP A 139 9.33 -17.95 11.56
CA ASP A 139 9.18 -19.08 12.50
C ASP A 139 9.72 -18.80 13.91
N ASN A 140 10.83 -18.07 14.00
CA ASN A 140 11.42 -17.65 15.28
C ASN A 140 10.65 -16.51 15.98
N GLN A 141 9.56 -16.01 15.38
CA GLN A 141 8.70 -14.93 15.87
C GLN A 141 9.43 -13.61 16.14
N ASN A 142 10.67 -13.46 15.67
CA ASN A 142 11.46 -12.26 15.85
C ASN A 142 11.44 -11.44 14.56
N LYS A 143 10.93 -10.21 14.64
CA LYS A 143 10.86 -9.28 13.49
C LYS A 143 12.22 -8.98 12.86
N GLU A 144 13.28 -9.02 13.65
CA GLU A 144 14.66 -8.77 13.21
C GLU A 144 15.45 -10.05 12.98
N GLY A 145 14.88 -11.22 13.27
CA GLY A 145 15.59 -12.50 13.31
C GLY A 145 15.77 -13.19 11.97
N TYR A 146 15.86 -12.45 10.86
CA TYR A 146 15.95 -13.05 9.52
C TYR A 146 17.12 -14.05 9.40
N GLU A 147 18.28 -13.74 10.00
CA GLU A 147 19.50 -14.55 9.88
C GLU A 147 19.38 -15.94 10.52
N THR A 148 18.37 -16.14 11.39
CA THR A 148 18.14 -17.41 12.10
C THR A 148 16.80 -18.04 11.74
N ALA A 149 16.03 -17.40 10.85
CA ALA A 149 14.74 -17.89 10.40
C ALA A 149 14.92 -18.89 9.26
N THR A 150 14.13 -19.96 9.26
CA THR A 150 14.09 -20.93 8.15
C THR A 150 12.81 -20.77 7.36
N TYR A 151 11.70 -20.48 8.04
CA TYR A 151 10.39 -20.34 7.42
C TYR A 151 9.79 -18.96 7.62
N VAL A 152 8.98 -18.54 6.65
CA VAL A 152 8.21 -17.30 6.68
C VAL A 152 6.76 -17.56 6.25
N ARG A 153 5.81 -16.86 6.86
CA ARG A 153 4.41 -16.83 6.40
C ARG A 153 3.86 -15.42 6.32
N ILE A 154 2.82 -15.24 5.51
CA ILE A 154 2.07 -13.98 5.45
C ILE A 154 1.13 -13.87 6.66
N THR A 155 1.06 -12.67 7.27
CA THR A 155 0.13 -12.41 8.38
C THR A 155 -1.23 -11.95 7.84
N THR A 156 -2.25 -11.92 8.71
CA THR A 156 -3.54 -11.31 8.34
C THR A 156 -3.41 -9.85 7.92
N THR A 157 -2.48 -9.10 8.52
CA THR A 157 -2.17 -7.73 8.11
C THR A 157 -1.56 -7.69 6.71
N GLY A 158 -0.64 -8.60 6.39
CA GLY A 158 -0.08 -8.74 5.05
C GLY A 158 -1.15 -9.05 3.99
N ILE A 159 -2.07 -9.96 4.31
CA ILE A 159 -3.22 -10.28 3.43
C ILE A 159 -4.08 -9.03 3.20
N TYR A 160 -4.40 -8.27 4.25
CA TYR A 160 -5.15 -7.02 4.10
C TYR A 160 -4.42 -6.00 3.23
N TYR A 161 -3.09 -5.87 3.40
CA TYR A 161 -2.27 -4.99 2.58
C TYR A 161 -2.36 -5.36 1.09
N PHE A 162 -2.18 -6.65 0.80
CA PHE A 162 -2.15 -7.19 -0.55
C PHE A 162 -3.52 -7.17 -1.25
N GLU A 163 -4.59 -7.56 -0.55
CA GLU A 163 -5.92 -7.65 -1.18
C GLU A 163 -6.69 -6.33 -1.18
N ARG A 164 -6.44 -5.44 -0.21
CA ARG A 164 -7.28 -4.24 -0.01
C ARG A 164 -6.50 -2.93 -0.03
N LEU A 165 -5.44 -2.80 0.79
CA LEU A 165 -4.79 -1.49 0.97
C LEU A 165 -4.08 -1.02 -0.29
N VAL A 166 -3.33 -1.91 -0.96
CA VAL A 166 -2.58 -1.57 -2.19
C VAL A 166 -3.50 -1.07 -3.32
N ASN A 167 -4.75 -1.53 -3.33
CA ASN A 167 -5.77 -1.17 -4.30
C ASN A 167 -6.52 0.13 -3.91
N SER A 168 -6.23 0.73 -2.75
CA SER A 168 -6.98 1.88 -2.25
C SER A 168 -6.44 3.19 -2.79
N PHE A 169 -7.34 4.03 -3.31
CA PHE A 169 -7.02 5.41 -3.71
C PHE A 169 -6.32 6.18 -2.59
N ALA A 170 -6.80 6.05 -1.35
CA ALA A 170 -6.25 6.76 -0.19
C ALA A 170 -4.79 6.40 0.10
N TYR A 171 -4.40 5.17 -0.21
CA TYR A 171 -3.04 4.67 -0.04
C TYR A 171 -2.15 5.16 -1.20
N LEU A 172 -2.58 4.93 -2.44
CA LEU A 172 -1.84 5.28 -3.66
C LEU A 172 -1.59 6.79 -3.78
N ASP A 173 -2.57 7.61 -3.39
CA ASP A 173 -2.47 9.07 -3.37
C ASP A 173 -1.42 9.61 -2.38
N LEU A 174 -1.02 8.83 -1.38
CA LEU A 174 -0.10 9.27 -0.33
C LEU A 174 1.29 8.70 -0.51
N ILE A 175 1.41 7.43 -0.87
CA ILE A 175 2.71 6.74 -0.92
C ILE A 175 3.64 7.25 -2.02
N PHE A 176 3.10 7.82 -3.11
CA PHE A 176 3.93 8.32 -4.22
C PHE A 176 4.96 9.36 -3.75
N MET A 177 4.69 10.04 -2.63
CA MET A 177 5.57 11.06 -2.04
C MET A 177 6.93 10.50 -1.62
N ASP A 178 6.99 9.22 -1.24
CA ASP A 178 8.21 8.55 -0.79
C ASP A 178 8.55 7.33 -1.67
N THR A 179 7.92 7.21 -2.84
CA THR A 179 8.28 6.22 -3.85
C THR A 179 9.38 6.79 -4.74
N PRO A 180 10.52 6.12 -4.92
CA PRO A 180 11.53 6.56 -5.88
C PRO A 180 10.97 6.57 -7.31
N ILE A 181 11.02 7.70 -8.02
CA ILE A 181 10.53 7.81 -9.40
C ILE A 181 11.70 8.13 -10.31
N CYS A 182 11.98 7.23 -11.26
CA CYS A 182 13.14 7.35 -12.17
C CYS A 182 12.85 8.25 -13.38
N ASN A 183 11.58 8.42 -13.77
CA ASN A 183 11.21 9.27 -14.89
C ASN A 183 11.14 10.74 -14.46
N GLU A 184 12.03 11.58 -14.99
CA GLU A 184 12.09 13.00 -14.63
C GLU A 184 10.82 13.78 -15.00
N GLU A 185 10.18 13.46 -16.13
CA GLU A 185 8.97 14.14 -16.59
C GLU A 185 7.80 13.83 -15.65
N THR A 186 7.59 12.54 -15.35
CA THR A 186 6.61 12.10 -14.34
C THR A 186 6.85 12.79 -13.01
N LEU A 187 8.10 12.85 -12.54
CA LEU A 187 8.45 13.49 -11.28
C LEU A 187 8.16 15.00 -11.30
N LYS A 188 8.44 15.69 -12.41
CA LYS A 188 8.11 17.11 -12.59
C LYS A 188 6.61 17.34 -12.54
N GLU A 189 5.81 16.50 -13.21
CA GLU A 189 4.35 16.60 -13.22
C GLU A 189 3.73 16.32 -11.85
N LEU A 190 4.23 15.34 -11.12
CA LEU A 190 3.78 15.05 -9.75
C LEU A 190 4.13 16.20 -8.80
N ARG A 191 5.33 16.77 -8.89
CA ARG A 191 5.78 17.89 -8.04
C ARG A 191 4.89 19.13 -8.17
N LYS A 192 4.41 19.44 -9.38
CA LYS A 192 3.47 20.54 -9.61
C LYS A 192 2.15 20.38 -8.85
N ARG A 193 1.78 19.14 -8.51
CA ARG A 193 0.49 18.74 -7.90
C ARG A 193 0.60 18.37 -6.41
N ILE A 194 1.73 18.66 -5.76
CA ILE A 194 1.92 18.41 -4.32
C ILE A 194 1.20 19.45 -3.47
N ASN A 195 1.36 20.74 -3.81
CA ASN A 195 0.87 21.85 -3.00
C ASN A 195 -0.57 22.22 -3.35
N ILE A 196 -1.51 21.44 -2.84
CA ILE A 196 -2.94 21.63 -3.06
C ILE A 196 -3.61 22.55 -2.02
N ASP A 197 -2.88 22.98 -0.97
CA ASP A 197 -3.47 23.77 0.12
C ASP A 197 -3.88 25.19 -0.29
N PHE A 198 -3.30 25.71 -1.38
CA PHE A 198 -3.67 27.01 -1.95
C PHE A 198 -5.04 26.95 -2.66
N ILE A 199 -5.57 25.76 -2.92
CA ILE A 199 -6.86 25.57 -3.58
C ILE A 199 -7.94 25.62 -2.51
N ALA A 200 -8.69 26.73 -2.46
CA ALA A 200 -9.76 26.93 -1.50
C ALA A 200 -10.91 25.91 -1.67
N ASP A 201 -11.21 25.54 -2.92
CA ASP A 201 -12.31 24.63 -3.25
C ASP A 201 -11.94 23.15 -2.96
N LYS A 202 -12.75 22.48 -2.13
CA LYS A 202 -12.57 21.06 -1.77
C LYS A 202 -12.64 20.15 -2.99
N LYS A 203 -13.52 20.46 -3.95
CA LYS A 203 -13.71 19.65 -5.14
C LYS A 203 -12.49 19.72 -6.05
N SER A 204 -12.01 20.93 -6.32
CA SER A 204 -10.76 21.16 -7.07
C SER A 204 -9.56 20.49 -6.39
N ARG A 205 -9.46 20.52 -5.05
CA ARG A 205 -8.43 19.74 -4.31
C ARG A 205 -8.53 18.24 -4.58
N MET A 206 -9.73 17.67 -4.60
CA MET A 206 -9.88 16.24 -4.87
C MET A 206 -9.52 15.88 -6.32
N LEU A 207 -9.90 16.70 -7.28
CA LEU A 207 -9.56 16.47 -8.69
C LEU A 207 -8.04 16.44 -8.90
N VAL A 208 -7.28 17.33 -8.27
CA VAL A 208 -5.80 17.29 -8.34
C VAL A 208 -5.23 16.01 -7.72
N ARG A 209 -5.86 15.48 -6.65
CA ARG A 209 -5.48 14.18 -6.04
C ARG A 209 -5.76 13.00 -6.96
N PHE A 210 -6.87 13.04 -7.69
CA PHE A 210 -7.18 12.06 -8.73
C PHE A 210 -6.15 12.10 -9.85
N GLU A 211 -5.85 13.29 -10.38
CA GLU A 211 -4.86 13.46 -11.45
C GLU A 211 -3.47 12.93 -11.07
N ARG A 212 -2.95 13.31 -9.90
CA ARG A 212 -1.61 12.86 -9.49
C ARG A 212 -1.58 11.34 -9.22
N THR A 213 -2.66 10.78 -8.71
CA THR A 213 -2.76 9.32 -8.50
C THR A 213 -2.78 8.60 -9.85
N GLN A 214 -3.49 9.12 -10.84
CA GLN A 214 -3.48 8.56 -12.20
C GLN A 214 -2.07 8.60 -12.82
N ILE A 215 -1.37 9.74 -12.73
CA ILE A 215 0.01 9.86 -13.22
C ILE A 215 0.94 8.83 -12.55
N PHE A 216 0.77 8.62 -11.24
CA PHE A 216 1.56 7.63 -10.50
C PHE A 216 1.23 6.19 -10.92
N LEU A 217 -0.05 5.87 -11.12
CA LEU A 217 -0.48 4.56 -11.61
C LEU A 217 0.03 4.26 -13.03
N ASP A 218 -0.03 5.25 -13.92
CA ASP A 218 0.48 5.13 -15.29
C ASP A 218 2.00 4.88 -15.27
N TYR A 219 2.74 5.57 -14.40
CA TYR A 219 4.16 5.32 -14.19
C TYR A 219 4.43 3.88 -13.71
N LEU A 220 3.72 3.42 -12.67
CA LEU A 220 3.90 2.06 -12.16
C LEU A 220 3.55 1.00 -13.22
N LYS A 221 2.49 1.21 -14.00
CA LYS A 221 2.13 0.32 -15.12
C LYS A 221 3.24 0.24 -16.15
N GLN A 222 3.79 1.39 -16.56
CA GLN A 222 4.92 1.41 -17.48
C GLN A 222 6.14 0.70 -16.88
N MET A 223 6.41 0.85 -15.58
CA MET A 223 7.51 0.13 -14.93
C MET A 223 7.30 -1.37 -14.94
N GLU A 224 6.07 -1.86 -14.68
CA GLU A 224 5.74 -3.28 -14.74
C GLU A 224 5.89 -3.84 -16.16
N GLU A 225 5.35 -3.14 -17.16
CA GLU A 225 5.47 -3.52 -18.58
C GLU A 225 6.93 -3.61 -19.02
N ASN A 226 7.72 -2.57 -18.74
CA ASN A 226 9.16 -2.54 -19.04
C ASN A 226 9.93 -3.66 -18.32
N GLU A 227 9.54 -4.01 -17.09
CA GLU A 227 10.20 -5.07 -16.32
C GLU A 227 9.99 -6.45 -16.96
N PHE A 228 8.75 -6.76 -17.39
CA PHE A 228 8.43 -8.00 -18.07
C PHE A 228 8.97 -8.07 -19.52
N GLU A 229 9.07 -6.94 -20.22
CA GLU A 229 9.67 -6.90 -21.56
C GLU A 229 11.18 -7.17 -21.52
N LYS A 230 11.88 -6.65 -20.51
CA LYS A 230 13.33 -6.80 -20.38
C LYS A 230 13.76 -8.13 -19.78
N ASN A 231 12.92 -8.74 -18.95
CA ASN A 231 13.24 -9.96 -18.20
C ASN A 231 12.15 -11.01 -18.45
N PRO A 232 12.18 -11.72 -19.59
CA PRO A 232 11.18 -12.75 -19.91
C PRO A 232 11.17 -13.91 -18.90
N GLU A 233 12.26 -14.12 -18.15
CA GLU A 233 12.36 -15.10 -17.07
C GLU A 233 11.35 -14.84 -15.94
N LEU A 234 10.85 -13.60 -15.80
CA LEU A 234 9.83 -13.28 -14.81
C LEU A 234 8.51 -14.04 -15.06
N LEU A 235 8.25 -14.48 -16.29
CA LEU A 235 7.04 -15.23 -16.62
C LEU A 235 7.12 -16.71 -16.22
N THR A 236 8.31 -17.24 -15.95
CA THR A 236 8.50 -18.67 -15.67
C THR A 236 8.52 -18.98 -14.18
N SER A 237 8.86 -18.00 -13.33
CA SER A 237 8.91 -18.19 -11.87
C SER A 237 7.57 -17.89 -11.20
N ASP A 238 7.17 -18.80 -10.30
CA ASP A 238 5.96 -18.68 -9.50
C ASP A 238 5.90 -17.41 -8.65
N LEU A 239 7.08 -16.92 -8.24
CA LEU A 239 7.27 -15.70 -7.47
C LEU A 239 6.92 -14.45 -8.29
N THR A 240 7.17 -14.49 -9.61
CA THR A 240 7.25 -13.29 -10.43
C THR A 240 6.21 -13.20 -11.55
N GLN A 241 5.59 -14.30 -11.95
CA GLN A 241 4.69 -14.34 -13.11
C GLN A 241 3.42 -13.46 -12.99
N THR A 242 3.07 -13.03 -11.78
CA THR A 242 1.84 -12.25 -11.55
C THR A 242 2.05 -10.78 -11.88
N ARG A 243 1.15 -10.22 -12.69
CA ARG A 243 1.01 -8.77 -12.90
C ARG A 243 0.03 -8.19 -11.89
N PHE A 244 0.32 -7.01 -11.38
CA PHE A 244 -0.43 -6.37 -10.31
C PHE A 244 -1.19 -5.12 -10.80
N MET A 245 -0.66 -4.40 -11.78
CA MET A 245 -1.13 -3.04 -12.06
C MET A 245 -2.53 -2.99 -12.64
N ASP A 246 -2.93 -3.95 -13.49
CA ASP A 246 -4.27 -3.95 -14.07
C ASP A 246 -5.37 -4.03 -12.99
N LYS A 247 -5.21 -4.91 -11.99
CA LYS A 247 -6.14 -5.03 -10.85
C LYS A 247 -6.12 -3.76 -9.99
N ILE A 248 -4.93 -3.23 -9.69
CA ILE A 248 -4.76 -2.03 -8.85
C ILE A 248 -5.44 -0.82 -9.50
N ILE A 249 -5.24 -0.62 -10.81
CA ILE A 249 -5.83 0.47 -11.56
C ILE A 249 -7.35 0.34 -11.57
N GLU A 250 -7.89 -0.84 -11.90
CA GLU A 250 -9.33 -1.08 -11.94
C GLU A 250 -10.01 -0.75 -10.61
N GLU A 251 -9.48 -1.26 -9.49
CA GLU A 251 -10.04 -1.06 -8.15
C GLU A 251 -9.86 0.38 -7.64
N CYS A 252 -8.75 1.03 -8.00
CA CYS A 252 -8.53 2.44 -7.68
C CYS A 252 -9.50 3.34 -8.45
N SER A 253 -9.68 3.11 -9.76
CA SER A 253 -10.62 3.88 -10.59
C SER A 253 -12.05 3.75 -10.08
N LYS A 254 -12.50 2.55 -9.69
CA LYS A 254 -13.83 2.35 -9.06
C LYS A 254 -14.01 3.22 -7.81
N GLN A 255 -12.98 3.35 -6.98
CA GLN A 255 -13.02 4.19 -5.78
C GLN A 255 -13.04 5.68 -6.13
N MET A 256 -12.25 6.10 -7.12
CA MET A 256 -12.22 7.47 -7.60
C MET A 256 -13.60 7.88 -8.16
N ASP A 257 -14.21 7.06 -9.01
CA ASP A 257 -15.55 7.29 -9.55
C ASP A 257 -16.62 7.38 -8.45
N TYR A 258 -16.52 6.54 -7.42
CA TYR A 258 -17.43 6.56 -6.29
C TYR A 258 -17.30 7.86 -5.47
N ILE A 259 -16.07 8.30 -5.20
CA ILE A 259 -15.79 9.55 -4.49
C ILE A 259 -16.24 10.73 -5.35
N GLU A 260 -15.98 10.71 -6.66
CA GLU A 260 -16.40 11.74 -7.58
C GLU A 260 -17.92 11.90 -7.58
N LYS A 261 -18.69 10.81 -7.76
CA LYS A 261 -20.15 10.85 -7.71
C LYS A 261 -20.68 11.49 -6.42
N LYS A 262 -20.04 11.23 -5.28
CA LYS A 262 -20.40 11.84 -3.99
C LYS A 262 -20.02 13.30 -3.83
N LEU A 263 -19.08 13.81 -4.62
CA LEU A 263 -18.72 15.24 -4.63
C LEU A 263 -19.68 16.09 -5.47
N TYR A 264 -20.41 15.48 -6.41
CA TYR A 264 -21.38 16.14 -7.29
C TYR A 264 -22.85 15.89 -6.89
N ALA A 265 -23.11 15.03 -5.90
CA ALA A 265 -24.43 14.77 -5.34
C ALA A 265 -24.75 15.71 -4.18
#